data_AF-V9Z948-F1
#
_entry.id   AF-V9Z948-F1
#
_cell.length_a   1.000
_cell.length_b   1.000
_cell.length_c   1.000
_cell.angle_alpha   90.00
_cell.angle_beta   90.00
_cell.angle_gamma   90.00
#
_symmetry.space_group_name_H-M   'P 1'
#
loop_
_entity.id
_entity.type
_entity.pdbx_description
1 polymer ?
#
loop_
_entity_poly.entity_id
_entity_poly.type
_entity_poly.pdbx_seq_one_letter_code
_entity_poly.pdbx_strand_id
1 'polypeptide(L)'
;MAKLNQIVEEISNILSGEKAYNLPIVCGRYGLDDGEESEAFSSKRLYVQKRLKGKNQLFLLDLSKRIIDDYGESAKSLSKLMYSVNPKGVFEISEITRKNIIDELYKRTDLWGRADVVSFFKRIWDLDAMPSRDGRFDTAAQDIWQHMINNYDYDEQFLLEEYFELLIKNDQEFMNFLEQLVHPMIRDQSSQEAYINLLNEHLHSDGFYLYPTSQLSGYPIYKVIRIQNGVRGEVKNLIFAAVGAKPEIIINDSLNNDIAIVKHKDNCLVYENPISSDGLYWAELVDWWSGMNPTLTSYKEKEVSLYKRLLSSLDSPPEITFFKAYFQLFRGQYHQNLPALIPQVYLHYDPYTKRQRNGEIYLPRQRMDFLLLLPNRERVVIEIDGKQHYSEENVASPQRYAEMVSADRDLKLHGYDVYRFGGYELMNEDKSAELIKNFFNSFFKKYDIKTTNA
;
A
#
# COMPACT_ATOMS: atom_id res chain seq x y z
N MET A 1 -24.59 -8.33 16.52
CA MET A 1 -25.76 -7.90 15.70
C MET A 1 -26.14 -6.44 15.93
N ALA A 2 -26.37 -5.99 17.19
CA ALA A 2 -26.81 -4.61 17.46
C ALA A 2 -25.88 -3.51 16.88
N LYS A 3 -24.56 -3.63 17.03
CA LYS A 3 -23.60 -2.65 16.48
C LYS A 3 -23.46 -2.66 14.95
N LEU A 4 -23.74 -3.79 14.29
CA LEU A 4 -23.64 -3.90 12.82
C LEU A 4 -24.83 -3.22 12.13
N ASN A 5 -26.02 -3.32 12.74
CA ASN A 5 -27.20 -2.61 12.26
C ASN A 5 -27.02 -1.09 12.37
N GLN A 6 -26.34 -0.62 13.43
CA GLN A 6 -25.98 0.79 13.56
C GLN A 6 -25.03 1.25 12.44
N ILE A 7 -24.07 0.40 12.02
CA ILE A 7 -23.18 0.72 10.89
C ILE A 7 -23.99 0.87 9.60
N VAL A 8 -24.92 -0.06 9.34
CA VAL A 8 -25.81 0.00 8.18
C VAL A 8 -26.67 1.28 8.21
N GLU A 9 -27.17 1.67 9.37
CA GLU A 9 -27.93 2.91 9.52
C GLU A 9 -27.09 4.15 9.25
N GLU A 10 -25.88 4.23 9.79
CA GLU A 10 -24.98 5.36 9.57
C GLU A 10 -24.52 5.48 8.11
N ILE A 11 -24.13 4.37 7.48
CA ILE A 11 -23.82 4.34 6.03
C ILE A 11 -25.03 4.84 5.23
N SER A 12 -26.23 4.36 5.58
CA SER A 12 -27.46 4.77 4.89
C SER A 12 -27.76 6.26 5.06
N ASN A 13 -27.52 6.81 6.25
CA ASN A 13 -27.70 8.24 6.52
C ASN A 13 -26.73 9.08 5.69
N ILE A 14 -25.43 8.74 5.70
CA ILE A 14 -24.38 9.47 4.97
C ILE A 14 -24.67 9.47 3.46
N LEU A 15 -24.82 8.28 2.87
CA LEU A 15 -25.05 8.16 1.42
C LEU A 15 -26.40 8.78 1.01
N SER A 16 -27.41 8.77 1.88
CA SER A 16 -28.67 9.45 1.59
C SER A 16 -28.55 10.98 1.51
N GLY A 17 -27.42 11.57 1.91
CA GLY A 17 -27.10 12.99 1.69
C GLY A 17 -26.95 13.34 0.20
N GLU A 18 -26.52 12.38 -0.63
CA GLU A 18 -26.32 12.57 -2.06
C GLU A 18 -27.63 12.88 -2.82
N LYS A 19 -27.50 13.47 -4.02
CA LYS A 19 -28.66 13.73 -4.88
C LYS A 19 -29.22 12.41 -5.43
N ALA A 20 -30.55 12.30 -5.50
CA ALA A 20 -31.22 11.04 -5.86
C ALA A 20 -30.76 10.46 -7.21
N TYR A 21 -30.55 11.30 -8.22
CA TYR A 21 -30.04 10.88 -9.53
C TYR A 21 -28.56 10.45 -9.51
N ASN A 22 -27.78 10.87 -8.51
CA ASN A 22 -26.36 10.51 -8.37
C ASN A 22 -26.18 9.24 -7.52
N LEU A 23 -27.19 8.88 -6.73
CA LEU A 23 -27.12 7.80 -5.75
C LEU A 23 -26.80 6.43 -6.37
N PRO A 24 -27.31 6.04 -7.56
CA PRO A 24 -26.89 4.81 -8.22
C PRO A 24 -25.40 4.76 -8.56
N ILE A 25 -24.85 5.87 -9.07
CA ILE A 25 -23.43 5.99 -9.43
C ILE A 25 -22.56 5.90 -8.18
N VAL A 26 -22.93 6.62 -7.12
CA VAL A 26 -22.21 6.61 -5.84
C VAL A 26 -22.25 5.22 -5.20
N CYS A 27 -23.40 4.55 -5.18
CA CYS A 27 -23.50 3.17 -4.69
C CYS A 27 -22.66 2.20 -5.53
N GLY A 28 -22.66 2.35 -6.87
CA GLY A 28 -21.82 1.55 -7.76
C GLY A 28 -20.32 1.73 -7.49
N ARG A 29 -19.86 2.96 -7.26
CA ARG A 29 -18.47 3.26 -6.86
C ARG A 29 -18.06 2.50 -5.59
N TYR A 30 -18.98 2.30 -4.67
CA TYR A 30 -18.74 1.58 -3.43
C TYR A 30 -18.88 0.05 -3.53
N GLY A 31 -19.25 -0.48 -4.70
CA GLY A 31 -19.49 -1.91 -4.90
C GLY A 31 -20.81 -2.40 -4.29
N LEU A 32 -21.78 -1.49 -4.15
CA LEU A 32 -23.16 -1.83 -3.77
C LEU A 32 -23.95 -2.26 -5.01
N ASP A 33 -24.97 -3.08 -4.79
CA ASP A 33 -25.77 -3.64 -5.88
C ASP A 33 -26.48 -2.54 -6.70
N ASP A 34 -26.65 -2.79 -7.99
CA ASP A 34 -27.29 -1.84 -8.91
C ASP A 34 -28.73 -1.50 -8.50
N GLY A 35 -29.21 -0.36 -8.98
CA GLY A 35 -30.59 -0.23 -9.37
C GLY A 35 -30.98 1.18 -9.75
N GLU A 36 -32.28 1.46 -9.72
CA GLU A 36 -32.82 2.51 -10.58
C GLU A 36 -32.90 3.87 -9.87
N GLU A 37 -32.71 4.95 -10.63
CA GLU A 37 -32.95 6.31 -10.13
C GLU A 37 -34.37 6.47 -9.56
N SER A 38 -35.36 5.83 -10.19
CA SER A 38 -36.76 5.82 -9.74
C SER A 38 -36.92 5.35 -8.29
N GLU A 39 -36.13 4.36 -7.87
CA GLU A 39 -36.08 3.86 -6.49
C GLU A 39 -35.44 4.89 -5.55
N ALA A 40 -34.37 5.57 -5.98
CA ALA A 40 -33.67 6.59 -5.20
C ALA A 40 -34.53 7.86 -5.00
N PHE A 41 -35.31 8.25 -6.01
CA PHE A 41 -36.28 9.35 -5.92
C PHE A 41 -37.44 9.02 -4.97
N SER A 42 -37.80 7.74 -4.85
CA SER A 42 -38.86 7.31 -3.93
C SER A 42 -38.40 7.39 -2.47
N SER A 43 -37.19 6.88 -2.16
CA SER A 43 -36.56 7.07 -0.85
C SER A 43 -35.07 6.73 -0.91
N LYS A 44 -34.21 7.76 -0.82
CA LYS A 44 -32.75 7.60 -0.81
C LYS A 44 -32.25 6.67 0.30
N ARG A 45 -32.81 6.80 1.51
CA ARG A 45 -32.39 5.97 2.65
C ARG A 45 -32.76 4.50 2.45
N LEU A 46 -33.98 4.21 1.99
CA LEU A 46 -34.40 2.82 1.71
C LEU A 46 -33.64 2.23 0.52
N TYR A 47 -33.33 3.06 -0.49
CA TYR A 47 -32.49 2.69 -1.62
C TYR A 47 -31.14 2.14 -1.15
N VAL A 48 -30.46 2.87 -0.26
CA VAL A 48 -29.15 2.45 0.28
C VAL A 48 -29.29 1.21 1.17
N GLN A 49 -30.27 1.19 2.09
CA GLN A 49 -30.49 0.04 2.98
C GLN A 49 -30.76 -1.27 2.23
N LYS A 50 -31.53 -1.21 1.14
CA LYS A 50 -31.84 -2.38 0.30
C LYS A 50 -30.56 -3.01 -0.27
N ARG A 51 -29.55 -2.20 -0.58
CA ARG A 51 -28.28 -2.62 -1.19
C ARG A 51 -27.22 -3.02 -0.16
N LEU A 52 -27.37 -2.56 1.09
CA LEU A 52 -26.58 -3.02 2.23
C LEU A 52 -27.10 -4.34 2.80
N LYS A 53 -28.36 -4.70 2.50
CA LYS A 53 -29.01 -5.90 3.03
C LYS A 53 -28.25 -7.16 2.60
N GLY A 54 -27.85 -7.98 3.58
CA GLY A 54 -27.17 -9.25 3.33
C GLY A 54 -25.67 -9.13 3.07
N LYS A 55 -25.10 -7.90 3.05
CA LYS A 55 -23.65 -7.72 3.02
C LYS A 55 -23.03 -8.18 4.35
N ASN A 56 -21.87 -8.82 4.27
CA ASN A 56 -21.21 -9.37 5.45
C ASN A 56 -20.48 -8.27 6.27
N GLN A 57 -20.06 -8.62 7.48
CA GLN A 57 -19.39 -7.69 8.39
C GLN A 57 -18.11 -7.10 7.78
N LEU A 58 -17.25 -7.91 7.16
CA LEU A 58 -16.00 -7.42 6.55
C LEU A 58 -16.25 -6.37 5.46
N PHE A 59 -17.24 -6.63 4.59
CA PHE A 59 -17.65 -5.68 3.57
C PHE A 59 -18.16 -4.37 4.17
N LEU A 60 -19.01 -4.44 5.20
CA LEU A 60 -19.54 -3.23 5.86
C LEU A 60 -18.43 -2.43 6.56
N LEU A 61 -17.44 -3.10 7.13
CA LEU A 61 -16.29 -2.44 7.76
C LEU A 61 -15.38 -1.77 6.72
N ASP A 62 -15.08 -2.45 5.61
CA ASP A 62 -14.33 -1.90 4.48
C ASP A 62 -15.05 -0.71 3.83
N LEU A 63 -16.34 -0.87 3.55
CA LEU A 63 -17.19 0.19 3.03
C LEU A 63 -17.20 1.41 3.96
N SER A 64 -17.26 1.17 5.27
CA SER A 64 -17.21 2.25 6.26
C SER A 64 -15.89 3.00 6.22
N LYS A 65 -14.74 2.32 6.07
CA LYS A 65 -13.42 2.98 5.89
C LYS A 65 -13.45 3.93 4.69
N ARG A 66 -13.83 3.40 3.52
CA ARG A 66 -13.89 4.19 2.28
C ARG A 66 -14.86 5.37 2.35
N ILE A 67 -16.01 5.19 3.01
CA ILE A 67 -16.97 6.29 3.23
C ILE A 67 -16.41 7.33 4.21
N ILE A 68 -15.72 6.91 5.26
CA ILE A 68 -15.08 7.84 6.20
C ILE A 68 -14.02 8.68 5.48
N ASP A 69 -13.21 8.06 4.63
CA ASP A 69 -12.18 8.76 3.85
C ASP A 69 -12.78 9.75 2.85
N ASP A 70 -13.83 9.35 2.13
CA ASP A 70 -14.45 10.18 1.09
C ASP A 70 -15.32 11.32 1.64
N TYR A 71 -16.01 11.10 2.78
CA TYR A 71 -16.98 12.06 3.33
C TYR A 71 -16.48 12.84 4.55
N GLY A 72 -15.31 12.47 5.11
CA GLY A 72 -14.64 13.19 6.20
C GLY A 72 -15.57 13.49 7.38
N GLU A 73 -15.72 14.76 7.72
CA GLU A 73 -16.58 15.23 8.83
C GLU A 73 -18.03 14.74 8.74
N SER A 74 -18.59 14.59 7.54
CA SER A 74 -19.96 14.10 7.39
C SER A 74 -20.14 12.65 7.83
N ALA A 75 -19.03 11.90 7.96
CA ALA A 75 -19.00 10.51 8.41
C ALA A 75 -18.52 10.33 9.86
N LYS A 76 -18.46 11.41 10.66
CA LYS A 76 -17.95 11.40 12.04
C LYS A 76 -18.63 10.38 12.95
N SER A 77 -19.96 10.27 12.90
CA SER A 77 -20.72 9.29 13.68
C SER A 77 -20.39 7.85 13.28
N LEU A 78 -20.17 7.60 11.99
CA LEU A 78 -19.74 6.30 11.49
C LEU A 78 -18.32 5.97 11.95
N SER A 79 -17.41 6.94 11.92
CA SER A 79 -16.06 6.81 12.47
C SER A 79 -16.10 6.36 13.93
N LYS A 80 -16.82 7.10 14.79
CA LYS A 80 -17.01 6.77 16.22
C LYS A 80 -17.59 5.37 16.44
N LEU A 81 -18.57 4.99 15.63
CA LEU A 81 -19.19 3.67 15.73
C LEU A 81 -18.21 2.55 15.34
N MET A 82 -17.43 2.76 14.28
CA MET A 82 -16.44 1.82 13.81
C MET A 82 -15.31 1.56 14.82
N TYR A 83 -14.89 2.59 15.57
CA TYR A 83 -13.98 2.43 16.72
C TYR A 83 -14.52 1.42 17.74
N SER A 84 -15.81 1.51 18.08
CA SER A 84 -16.43 0.62 19.06
C SER A 84 -16.61 -0.83 18.57
N VAL A 85 -16.46 -1.08 17.27
CA VAL A 85 -16.73 -2.37 16.61
C VAL A 85 -15.46 -3.12 16.22
N ASN A 86 -14.37 -2.41 15.88
CA ASN A 86 -13.11 -3.03 15.47
C ASN A 86 -11.88 -2.38 16.15
N PRO A 87 -11.40 -2.93 17.28
CA PRO A 87 -10.22 -2.42 17.99
C PRO A 87 -8.89 -2.65 17.25
N LYS A 88 -8.89 -3.32 16.09
CA LYS A 88 -7.72 -3.42 15.19
C LYS A 88 -7.67 -2.32 14.11
N GLY A 89 -8.58 -1.34 14.16
CA GLY A 89 -8.45 -0.06 13.50
C GLY A 89 -9.06 0.05 12.10
N VAL A 90 -9.98 1.01 11.94
CA VAL A 90 -10.28 1.65 10.65
C VAL A 90 -9.05 2.36 10.10
N PHE A 91 -8.18 2.80 11.00
CA PHE A 91 -7.00 3.63 10.79
C PHE A 91 -5.72 2.79 10.76
N GLU A 92 -4.75 3.23 9.97
CA GLU A 92 -3.40 2.66 9.88
C GLU A 92 -2.59 2.93 11.16
N ILE A 93 -2.78 4.08 11.81
CA ILE A 93 -2.25 4.33 13.16
C ILE A 93 -3.27 3.85 14.17
N SER A 94 -2.90 2.85 14.96
CA SER A 94 -3.79 2.20 15.93
C SER A 94 -4.22 3.14 17.05
N GLU A 95 -5.38 2.85 17.66
CA GLU A 95 -5.88 3.61 18.81
C GLU A 95 -4.89 3.59 19.98
N ILE A 96 -4.21 2.46 20.20
CA ILE A 96 -3.19 2.33 21.25
C ILE A 96 -2.04 3.29 20.99
N THR A 97 -1.52 3.34 19.76
CA THR A 97 -0.45 4.28 19.38
C THR A 97 -0.92 5.72 19.50
N ARG A 98 -2.13 6.05 19.01
CA ARG A 98 -2.71 7.40 19.14
C ARG A 98 -2.81 7.82 20.61
N LYS A 99 -3.34 6.95 21.47
CA LYS A 99 -3.51 7.24 22.90
C LYS A 99 -2.17 7.38 23.62
N ASN A 100 -1.22 6.47 23.35
CA ASN A 100 0.13 6.56 23.90
C ASN A 100 0.81 7.88 23.52
N ILE A 101 0.73 8.28 22.24
CA ILE A 101 1.26 9.56 21.77
C ILE A 101 0.62 10.73 22.53
N ILE A 102 -0.72 10.77 22.59
CA ILE A 102 -1.46 11.85 23.27
C ILE A 102 -1.12 11.91 24.77
N ASP A 103 -1.01 10.76 25.43
CA ASP A 103 -0.63 10.68 26.85
C ASP A 103 0.81 11.16 27.11
N GLU A 104 1.75 10.91 26.20
CA GLU A 104 3.10 11.48 26.27
C GLU A 104 3.11 12.99 26.00
N LEU A 105 2.23 13.49 25.13
CA LEU A 105 2.10 14.92 24.86
C LEU A 105 1.58 15.70 26.08
N TYR A 106 0.65 15.14 26.87
CA TYR A 106 0.18 15.77 28.11
C TYR A 106 1.26 15.95 29.18
N LYS A 107 2.35 15.18 29.11
CA LYS A 107 3.48 15.33 30.04
C LYS A 107 4.38 16.50 29.68
N ARG A 108 4.15 17.17 28.54
CA ARG A 108 4.97 18.27 28.05
C ARG A 108 4.36 19.62 28.42
N THR A 109 5.20 20.55 28.87
CA THR A 109 4.78 21.91 29.22
C THR A 109 4.79 22.87 28.03
N ASP A 110 5.39 22.47 26.91
CA ASP A 110 5.61 23.30 25.71
C ASP A 110 4.86 22.76 24.48
N LEU A 111 3.65 22.22 24.66
CA LEU A 111 2.89 21.52 23.59
C LEU A 111 2.67 22.35 22.31
N TRP A 112 2.48 23.65 22.44
CA TRP A 112 2.25 24.57 21.32
C TRP A 112 3.54 25.29 20.86
N GLY A 113 4.68 24.97 21.46
CA GLY A 113 5.97 25.60 21.19
C GLY A 113 5.90 27.13 21.32
N ARG A 114 6.28 27.85 20.27
CA ARG A 114 6.26 29.31 20.20
C ARG A 114 4.92 29.92 19.77
N ALA A 115 3.95 29.10 19.38
CA ALA A 115 2.63 29.55 18.98
C ALA A 115 1.67 29.52 20.17
N ASP A 116 0.68 30.41 20.17
CA ASP A 116 -0.50 30.20 21.01
C ASP A 116 -1.37 29.07 20.43
N VAL A 117 -2.25 28.51 21.26
CA VAL A 117 -3.10 27.37 20.92
C VAL A 117 -3.98 27.63 19.69
N VAL A 118 -4.52 28.83 19.53
CA VAL A 118 -5.39 29.17 18.38
C VAL A 118 -4.53 29.23 17.12
N SER A 119 -3.40 29.92 17.17
CA SER A 119 -2.45 30.00 16.05
C SER A 119 -1.91 28.65 15.63
N PHE A 120 -1.67 27.73 16.58
CA PHE A 120 -1.26 26.37 16.28
C PHE A 120 -2.33 25.63 15.47
N PHE A 121 -3.58 25.60 15.96
CA PHE A 121 -4.65 24.84 15.33
C PHE A 121 -5.14 25.45 14.00
N LYS A 122 -4.99 26.76 13.80
CA LYS A 122 -5.21 27.40 12.48
C LYS A 122 -4.29 26.86 11.37
N ARG A 123 -3.21 26.17 11.72
CA ARG A 123 -2.32 25.50 10.75
C ARG A 123 -2.83 24.13 10.32
N ILE A 124 -3.79 23.58 11.04
CA ILE A 124 -4.37 22.25 10.78
C ILE A 124 -5.76 22.41 10.18
N TRP A 125 -6.58 23.31 10.72
CA TRP A 125 -7.96 23.53 10.31
C TRP A 125 -8.29 25.02 10.12
N ASP A 126 -9.29 25.31 9.29
CA ASP A 126 -9.84 26.66 9.14
C ASP A 126 -10.79 26.99 10.31
N LEU A 127 -10.21 27.39 11.45
CA LEU A 127 -10.96 27.67 12.68
C LEU A 127 -11.93 28.86 12.56
N ASP A 128 -11.72 29.75 11.60
CA ASP A 128 -12.60 30.90 11.36
C ASP A 128 -13.85 30.49 10.55
N ALA A 129 -13.77 29.40 9.79
CA ALA A 129 -14.91 28.81 9.08
C ALA A 129 -15.63 27.71 9.90
N MET A 130 -14.96 27.11 10.88
CA MET A 130 -15.54 26.09 11.75
C MET A 130 -16.52 26.70 12.76
N PRO A 131 -17.72 26.11 12.97
CA PRO A 131 -18.66 26.59 13.97
C PRO A 131 -18.11 26.37 15.39
N SER A 132 -18.44 27.29 16.29
CA SER A 132 -18.20 27.11 17.74
C SER A 132 -19.05 25.97 18.30
N ARG A 133 -18.54 25.32 19.36
CA ARG A 133 -19.33 24.39 20.20
C ARG A 133 -20.11 25.12 21.30
N ASP A 134 -19.76 26.36 21.58
CA ASP A 134 -20.49 27.27 22.45
C ASP A 134 -21.29 28.29 21.61
N GLY A 135 -22.61 28.18 21.64
CA GLY A 135 -23.50 29.06 20.86
C GLY A 135 -23.41 30.56 21.18
N ARG A 136 -22.58 30.97 22.15
CA ARG A 136 -22.23 32.38 22.41
C ARG A 136 -21.21 32.95 21.43
N PHE A 137 -20.49 32.10 20.70
CA PHE A 137 -19.47 32.49 19.72
C PHE A 137 -19.83 31.97 18.33
N ASP A 138 -19.36 32.65 17.28
CA ASP A 138 -19.69 32.28 15.90
C ASP A 138 -18.70 31.21 15.38
N THR A 139 -17.44 31.29 15.80
CA THR A 139 -16.34 30.49 15.22
C THR A 139 -15.59 29.68 16.28
N ALA A 140 -15.03 28.55 15.87
CA ALA A 140 -14.16 27.74 16.71
C ALA A 140 -12.93 28.53 17.19
N ALA A 141 -12.42 29.47 16.38
CA ALA A 141 -11.32 30.34 16.79
C ALA A 141 -11.68 31.20 18.01
N GLN A 142 -12.87 31.81 18.02
CA GLN A 142 -13.36 32.63 19.15
C GLN A 142 -13.62 31.78 20.40
N ASP A 143 -14.23 30.62 20.22
CA ASP A 143 -14.52 29.63 21.26
C ASP A 143 -13.25 29.21 22.01
N ILE A 144 -12.28 28.68 21.25
CA ILE A 144 -11.01 28.21 21.79
C ILE A 144 -10.24 29.36 22.42
N TRP A 145 -10.21 30.55 21.80
CA TRP A 145 -9.56 31.71 22.39
C TRP A 145 -10.19 32.09 23.74
N GLN A 146 -11.52 32.14 23.80
CA GLN A 146 -12.23 32.50 25.02
C GLN A 146 -11.91 31.52 26.14
N HIS A 147 -11.98 30.22 25.86
CA HIS A 147 -11.90 29.20 26.90
C HIS A 147 -10.46 28.82 27.28
N MET A 148 -9.53 28.74 26.32
CA MET A 148 -8.14 28.39 26.59
C MET A 148 -7.27 29.58 27.02
N ILE A 149 -7.58 30.81 26.58
CA ILE A 149 -6.71 31.98 26.77
C ILE A 149 -7.33 33.03 27.69
N ASN A 150 -8.62 33.35 27.54
CA ASN A 150 -9.25 34.40 28.34
C ASN A 150 -9.73 33.88 29.71
N ASN A 151 -10.36 32.71 29.73
CA ASN A 151 -10.95 32.12 30.93
C ASN A 151 -10.07 31.05 31.60
N TYR A 152 -9.28 30.31 30.82
CA TYR A 152 -8.52 29.13 31.28
C TYR A 152 -9.41 28.03 31.88
N ASP A 153 -10.60 27.81 31.31
CA ASP A 153 -11.58 26.80 31.75
C ASP A 153 -11.66 25.58 30.83
N TYR A 154 -10.94 25.57 29.70
CA TYR A 154 -10.60 24.37 28.94
C TYR A 154 -9.13 23.99 29.17
N ASP A 155 -8.86 22.69 29.23
CA ASP A 155 -7.50 22.13 29.27
C ASP A 155 -7.13 21.44 27.96
N GLU A 156 -5.86 21.07 27.80
CA GLU A 156 -5.36 20.38 26.61
C GLU A 156 -6.06 19.05 26.37
N GLN A 157 -6.48 18.36 27.43
CA GLN A 157 -7.17 17.07 27.32
C GLN A 157 -8.54 17.23 26.68
N PHE A 158 -9.36 18.14 27.22
CA PHE A 158 -10.66 18.48 26.64
C PHE A 158 -10.49 18.96 25.20
N LEU A 159 -9.49 19.81 24.94
CA LEU A 159 -9.26 20.35 23.60
C LEU A 159 -8.90 19.25 22.58
N LEU A 160 -7.95 18.38 22.91
CA LEU A 160 -7.48 17.33 22.00
C LEU A 160 -8.49 16.19 21.84
N GLU A 161 -9.07 15.70 22.94
CA GLU A 161 -9.91 14.49 22.94
C GLU A 161 -11.40 14.77 22.76
N GLU A 162 -11.92 15.90 23.24
CA GLU A 162 -13.35 16.19 23.17
C GLU A 162 -13.68 17.23 22.10
N TYR A 163 -12.93 18.33 22.03
CA TYR A 163 -13.18 19.41 21.09
C TYR A 163 -12.76 19.04 19.66
N PHE A 164 -11.51 18.58 19.49
CA PHE A 164 -10.99 18.14 18.20
C PHE A 164 -11.16 16.64 17.94
N GLU A 165 -11.43 15.85 18.99
CA GLU A 165 -11.68 14.42 18.89
C GLU A 165 -10.55 13.65 18.18
N LEU A 166 -9.29 14.04 18.42
CA LEU A 166 -8.10 13.57 17.69
C LEU A 166 -7.90 12.05 17.70
N LEU A 167 -8.29 11.38 18.79
CA LEU A 167 -8.23 9.92 18.86
C LEU A 167 -9.12 9.26 17.81
N ILE A 168 -10.19 9.95 17.40
CA ILE A 168 -11.18 9.48 16.43
C ILE A 168 -11.13 10.13 15.04
N LYS A 169 -10.13 10.98 14.81
CA LYS A 169 -9.86 11.66 13.54
C LYS A 169 -9.21 10.71 12.52
N ASN A 170 -9.42 10.94 11.23
CA ASN A 170 -8.78 10.12 10.19
C ASN A 170 -7.25 10.20 10.26
N ASP A 171 -6.54 9.23 9.65
CA ASP A 171 -5.08 9.17 9.69
C ASP A 171 -4.43 10.44 9.14
N GLN A 172 -4.96 11.00 8.06
CA GLN A 172 -4.39 12.19 7.44
C GLN A 172 -4.46 13.41 8.37
N GLU A 173 -5.57 13.60 9.07
CA GLU A 173 -5.73 14.69 10.06
C GLU A 173 -4.86 14.46 11.29
N PHE A 174 -4.80 13.22 11.80
CA PHE A 174 -3.94 12.89 12.94
C PHE A 174 -2.46 13.06 12.60
N MET A 175 -2.01 12.59 11.44
CA MET A 175 -0.66 12.81 10.95
C MET A 175 -0.36 14.29 10.78
N ASN A 176 -1.26 15.08 10.19
CA ASN A 176 -1.06 16.53 10.05
C ASN A 176 -0.90 17.22 11.42
N PHE A 177 -1.66 16.81 12.44
CA PHE A 177 -1.46 17.29 13.81
C PHE A 177 -0.05 16.99 14.32
N LEU A 178 0.46 15.76 14.16
CA LEU A 178 1.83 15.39 14.54
C LEU A 178 2.89 16.18 13.78
N GLU A 179 2.67 16.41 12.49
CA GLU A 179 3.56 17.20 11.63
C GLU A 179 3.62 18.68 12.06
N GLN A 180 2.50 19.27 12.46
CA GLN A 180 2.49 20.64 12.98
C GLN A 180 3.22 20.75 14.31
N LEU A 181 3.14 19.74 15.19
CA LEU A 181 3.93 19.72 16.42
C LEU A 181 5.43 19.88 16.11
N VAL A 182 5.94 19.19 15.10
CA VAL A 182 7.37 19.26 14.76
C VAL A 182 7.69 20.33 13.72
N HIS A 183 6.78 21.24 13.39
CA HIS A 183 7.03 22.24 12.35
C HIS A 183 8.02 23.33 12.84
N PRO A 184 8.96 23.80 11.99
CA PRO A 184 9.97 24.82 12.33
C PRO A 184 9.41 26.24 12.48
N MET A 185 8.09 26.42 12.47
CA MET A 185 7.43 27.66 12.93
C MET A 185 6.89 27.52 14.36
N ILE A 186 6.79 26.29 14.86
CA ILE A 186 6.27 25.95 16.18
C ILE A 186 7.45 25.73 17.14
N ARG A 187 8.49 25.02 16.70
CA ARG A 187 9.65 24.67 17.54
C ARG A 187 10.96 25.10 16.92
N ASP A 188 11.98 25.31 17.75
CA ASP A 188 13.37 25.40 17.30
C ASP A 188 13.93 24.00 17.03
N GLN A 189 15.16 23.92 16.52
CA GLN A 189 15.75 22.64 16.13
C GLN A 189 15.91 21.66 17.31
N SER A 190 16.30 22.13 18.49
CA SER A 190 16.51 21.26 19.65
C SER A 190 15.20 20.68 20.16
N SER A 191 14.15 21.50 20.25
CA SER A 191 12.82 21.05 20.66
C SER A 191 12.17 20.19 19.57
N GLN A 192 12.38 20.52 18.29
CA GLN A 192 11.91 19.73 17.16
C GLN A 192 12.46 18.30 17.20
N GLU A 193 13.77 18.13 17.38
CA GLU A 193 14.41 16.80 17.48
C GLU A 193 13.88 15.99 18.68
N ALA A 194 13.68 16.64 19.84
CA ALA A 194 13.12 15.98 21.03
C ALA A 194 11.70 15.45 20.80
N TYR A 195 10.84 16.23 20.14
CA TYR A 195 9.48 15.80 19.80
C TYR A 195 9.46 14.70 18.73
N ILE A 196 10.34 14.77 17.73
CA ILE A 196 10.47 13.71 16.72
C ILE A 196 10.81 12.37 17.37
N ASN A 197 11.78 12.37 18.29
CA ASN A 197 12.18 11.14 18.98
C ASN A 197 11.03 10.56 19.81
N LEU A 198 10.33 11.39 20.59
CA LEU A 198 9.16 10.97 21.37
C LEU A 198 8.04 10.39 20.47
N LEU A 199 7.73 11.05 19.35
CA LEU A 199 6.67 10.59 18.47
C LEU A 199 7.06 9.28 17.78
N ASN A 200 8.31 9.16 17.34
CA ASN A 200 8.81 7.96 16.67
C ASN A 200 8.87 6.73 17.58
N GLU A 201 9.11 6.89 18.89
CA GLU A 201 9.04 5.78 19.87
C GLU A 201 7.71 5.00 19.79
N HIS A 202 6.62 5.69 19.47
CA HIS A 202 5.31 5.08 19.32
C HIS A 202 4.96 4.76 17.86
N LEU A 203 5.20 5.70 16.92
CA LEU A 203 4.85 5.53 15.51
C LEU A 203 5.50 4.30 14.87
N HIS A 204 6.71 3.94 15.31
CA HIS A 204 7.41 2.76 14.80
C HIS A 204 6.63 1.46 14.98
N SER A 205 5.82 1.36 16.05
CA SER A 205 5.01 0.17 16.35
C SER A 205 3.96 -0.11 15.28
N ASP A 206 3.47 0.94 14.61
CA ASP A 206 2.48 0.85 13.53
C ASP A 206 3.13 1.06 12.15
N GLY A 207 4.45 1.02 12.05
CA GLY A 207 5.15 1.12 10.77
C GLY A 207 5.21 2.54 10.20
N PHE A 208 5.13 3.57 11.06
CA PHE A 208 5.27 4.98 10.68
C PHE A 208 6.48 5.63 11.37
N TYR A 209 6.94 6.75 10.83
CA TYR A 209 7.92 7.63 11.46
C TYR A 209 7.92 9.02 10.80
N LEU A 210 8.42 10.03 11.51
CA LEU A 210 8.66 11.37 10.98
C LEU A 210 9.97 11.40 10.19
N TYR A 211 9.88 11.76 8.91
CA TYR A 211 11.02 11.88 8.00
C TYR A 211 11.15 13.30 7.42
N PRO A 212 12.36 13.85 7.29
CA PRO A 212 12.57 15.17 6.70
C PRO A 212 12.30 15.10 5.19
N THR A 213 11.30 15.84 4.70
CA THR A 213 10.88 15.81 3.29
C THR A 213 11.28 17.07 2.52
N SER A 214 11.46 18.19 3.21
CA SER A 214 11.83 19.47 2.60
C SER A 214 12.45 20.40 3.64
N GLN A 215 12.76 21.64 3.25
CA GLN A 215 13.27 22.67 4.14
C GLN A 215 12.54 24.00 3.93
N LEU A 216 12.37 24.76 5.01
CA LEU A 216 11.86 26.13 5.02
C LEU A 216 12.94 27.04 5.63
N SER A 217 13.53 27.91 4.80
CA SER A 217 14.58 28.84 5.23
C SER A 217 15.76 28.16 5.97
N GLY A 218 16.15 26.96 5.53
CA GLY A 218 17.21 26.16 6.14
C GLY A 218 16.77 25.25 7.29
N TYR A 219 15.52 25.34 7.74
CA TYR A 219 14.98 24.45 8.78
C TYR A 219 14.24 23.26 8.15
N PRO A 220 14.47 22.02 8.63
CA PRO A 220 13.81 20.85 8.09
C PRO A 220 12.30 20.81 8.37
N ILE A 221 11.53 20.38 7.37
CA ILE A 221 10.11 20.08 7.46
C ILE A 221 9.95 18.56 7.46
N TYR A 222 9.30 18.04 8.50
CA TYR A 222 9.07 16.61 8.66
C TYR A 222 7.63 16.25 8.26
N LYS A 223 7.49 15.07 7.68
CA LYS A 223 6.20 14.44 7.36
C LYS A 223 6.14 13.06 7.99
N VAL A 224 4.95 12.65 8.44
CA VAL A 224 4.75 11.27 8.88
C VAL A 224 4.74 10.41 7.63
N ILE A 225 5.69 9.50 7.51
CA ILE A 225 5.76 8.56 6.41
C ILE A 225 5.76 7.14 6.96
N ARG A 226 5.28 6.23 6.13
CA ARG A 226 5.39 4.80 6.40
C ARG A 226 6.86 4.39 6.33
N ILE A 227 7.30 3.51 7.22
CA ILE A 227 8.59 2.85 7.15
C ILE A 227 8.60 2.02 5.87
N GLN A 228 9.23 2.56 4.83
CA GLN A 228 9.43 1.88 3.56
C GLN A 228 10.75 1.09 3.65
N ASN A 229 10.67 -0.23 3.82
CA ASN A 229 11.82 -1.11 3.56
C ASN A 229 11.93 -1.46 2.06
N GLY A 230 10.91 -1.12 1.26
CA GLY A 230 10.82 -1.44 -0.16
C GLY A 230 11.54 -0.48 -1.12
N VAL A 231 11.53 -0.83 -2.40
CA VAL A 231 12.23 -0.12 -3.48
C VAL A 231 11.61 1.26 -3.72
N ARG A 232 12.46 2.30 -3.84
CA ARG A 232 12.03 3.68 -4.12
C ARG A 232 11.44 3.83 -5.53
N GLY A 233 10.40 4.66 -5.65
CA GLY A 233 9.72 4.98 -6.92
C GLY A 233 8.56 4.06 -7.26
N GLU A 234 7.77 4.44 -8.26
CA GLU A 234 6.64 3.64 -8.76
C GLU A 234 7.08 2.70 -9.89
N VAL A 235 6.37 1.57 -10.03
CA VAL A 235 6.59 0.66 -11.16
C VAL A 235 5.86 1.23 -12.37
N LYS A 236 6.60 1.71 -13.36
CA LYS A 236 6.03 2.25 -14.60
C LYS A 236 5.49 1.17 -15.54
N ASN A 237 6.20 0.05 -15.63
CA ASN A 237 5.83 -1.09 -16.45
C ASN A 237 6.56 -2.36 -15.97
N LEU A 238 6.08 -3.51 -16.46
CA LEU A 238 6.75 -4.80 -16.34
C LEU A 238 6.94 -5.38 -17.74
N ILE A 239 8.17 -5.73 -18.10
CA ILE A 239 8.49 -6.53 -19.29
C ILE A 239 8.93 -7.89 -18.80
N PHE A 240 8.21 -8.95 -19.15
CA PHE A 240 8.39 -10.26 -18.52
C PHE A 240 7.98 -11.43 -19.43
N ALA A 241 8.24 -12.65 -18.95
CA ALA A 241 7.83 -13.90 -19.59
C ALA A 241 8.17 -13.99 -21.09
N ALA A 242 9.37 -13.55 -21.49
CA ALA A 242 9.83 -13.65 -22.87
C ALA A 242 10.01 -15.13 -23.29
N VAL A 243 9.47 -15.51 -24.45
CA VAL A 243 9.63 -16.83 -25.06
C VAL A 243 10.53 -16.71 -26.28
N GLY A 244 11.67 -17.39 -26.25
CA GLY A 244 12.65 -17.35 -27.35
C GLY A 244 13.53 -16.09 -27.31
N ALA A 245 13.54 -15.32 -28.41
CA ALA A 245 14.46 -14.20 -28.56
C ALA A 245 14.14 -13.05 -27.58
N LYS A 246 15.21 -12.49 -26.99
CA LYS A 246 15.14 -11.35 -26.05
C LYS A 246 14.51 -10.11 -26.72
N PRO A 247 13.62 -9.36 -26.04
CA PRO A 247 13.09 -8.11 -26.56
C PRO A 247 14.21 -7.07 -26.75
N GLU A 248 14.16 -6.38 -27.89
CA GLU A 248 15.01 -5.22 -28.19
C GLU A 248 14.29 -3.96 -27.71
N ILE A 249 14.60 -3.55 -26.48
CA ILE A 249 14.07 -2.33 -25.86
C ILE A 249 14.91 -1.14 -26.36
N ILE A 250 14.32 0.05 -26.48
CA ILE A 250 15.01 1.32 -26.68
C ILE A 250 14.37 2.38 -25.78
N ILE A 251 15.09 3.48 -25.52
CA ILE A 251 14.51 4.71 -24.97
C ILE A 251 14.18 5.60 -26.16
N ASN A 252 12.90 5.86 -26.40
CA ASN A 252 12.47 6.75 -27.48
C ASN A 252 12.29 8.20 -27.00
N ASP A 253 12.02 8.41 -25.71
CA ASP A 253 12.05 9.72 -25.05
C ASP A 253 12.82 9.62 -23.71
N SER A 254 14.04 10.15 -23.69
CA SER A 254 14.89 10.14 -22.48
C SER A 254 14.51 11.17 -21.44
N LEU A 255 13.73 12.21 -21.79
CA LEU A 255 13.28 13.22 -20.85
C LEU A 255 12.12 12.68 -20.01
N ASN A 256 11.20 11.93 -20.63
CA ASN A 256 10.06 11.32 -19.96
C ASN A 256 10.34 9.88 -19.46
N ASN A 257 11.45 9.29 -19.90
CA ASN A 257 11.82 7.88 -19.69
C ASN A 257 10.81 6.92 -20.33
N ASP A 258 10.38 7.25 -21.55
CA ASP A 258 9.53 6.36 -22.33
C ASP A 258 10.41 5.33 -23.04
N ILE A 259 9.95 4.09 -23.01
CA ILE A 259 10.63 2.96 -23.64
C ILE A 259 9.75 2.35 -24.72
N ALA A 260 10.37 1.77 -25.73
CA ALA A 260 9.69 1.02 -26.79
C ALA A 260 10.39 -0.31 -27.05
N ILE A 261 9.64 -1.33 -27.43
CA ILE A 261 10.19 -2.62 -27.88
C ILE A 261 10.14 -2.64 -29.41
N VAL A 262 11.30 -2.54 -30.06
CA VAL A 262 11.42 -2.43 -31.53
C VAL A 262 11.58 -3.78 -32.23
N LYS A 263 12.02 -4.82 -31.52
CA LYS A 263 12.04 -6.21 -32.01
C LYS A 263 11.62 -7.19 -30.93
N HIS A 264 11.00 -8.29 -31.36
CA HIS A 264 10.56 -9.39 -30.50
C HIS A 264 9.52 -8.97 -29.44
N LYS A 265 8.71 -7.94 -29.71
CA LYS A 265 7.64 -7.50 -28.80
C LYS A 265 6.66 -8.64 -28.51
N ASP A 266 6.28 -9.40 -29.53
CA ASP A 266 5.32 -10.51 -29.41
C ASP A 266 5.85 -11.69 -28.58
N ASN A 267 7.17 -11.75 -28.34
CA ASN A 267 7.78 -12.79 -27.53
C ASN A 267 7.60 -12.55 -26.04
N CYS A 268 7.39 -11.31 -25.60
CA CYS A 268 7.29 -10.93 -24.19
C CYS A 268 5.92 -10.37 -23.83
N LEU A 269 5.66 -10.26 -22.53
CA LEU A 269 4.49 -9.60 -21.97
C LEU A 269 4.89 -8.22 -21.45
N VAL A 270 4.03 -7.22 -21.68
CA VAL A 270 4.20 -5.85 -21.21
C VAL A 270 2.97 -5.44 -20.41
N TYR A 271 3.12 -5.31 -19.09
CA TYR A 271 2.07 -4.84 -18.19
C TYR A 271 2.32 -3.37 -17.87
N GLU A 272 1.35 -2.51 -18.19
CA GLU A 272 1.44 -1.04 -18.05
C GLU A 272 0.31 -0.48 -17.18
N ASN A 273 -0.56 -1.33 -16.64
CA ASN A 273 -1.59 -0.87 -15.73
C ASN A 273 -0.94 -0.37 -14.42
N PRO A 274 -1.52 0.65 -13.76
CA PRO A 274 -1.04 1.09 -12.45
C PRO A 274 -1.08 -0.06 -11.43
N ILE A 275 -0.02 -0.18 -10.63
CA ILE A 275 0.05 -1.12 -9.52
C ILE A 275 -0.30 -0.37 -8.23
N SER A 276 -1.28 -0.87 -7.49
CA SER A 276 -1.77 -0.22 -6.27
C SER A 276 -0.75 -0.32 -5.12
N SER A 277 -1.03 0.38 -4.02
CA SER A 277 -0.23 0.27 -2.78
C SER A 277 -0.27 -1.13 -2.15
N ASP A 278 -1.23 -1.97 -2.53
CA ASP A 278 -1.43 -3.34 -2.05
C ASP A 278 -0.59 -4.37 -2.84
N GLY A 279 0.13 -3.93 -3.88
CA GLY A 279 0.94 -4.80 -4.73
C GLY A 279 0.19 -5.25 -5.98
N LEU A 280 0.65 -6.37 -6.56
CA LEU A 280 0.04 -6.97 -7.76
C LEU A 280 -0.40 -8.40 -7.48
N TYR A 281 -1.70 -8.64 -7.56
CA TYR A 281 -2.31 -9.94 -7.35
C TYR A 281 -2.48 -10.73 -8.65
N TRP A 282 -2.58 -12.05 -8.52
CA TRP A 282 -2.82 -12.96 -9.62
C TRP A 282 -4.13 -12.65 -10.35
N ALA A 283 -5.18 -12.27 -9.62
CA ALA A 283 -6.47 -11.93 -10.23
C ALA A 283 -6.35 -10.71 -11.15
N GLU A 284 -5.61 -9.68 -10.75
CA GLU A 284 -5.38 -8.48 -11.55
C GLU A 284 -4.60 -8.78 -12.84
N LEU A 285 -3.61 -9.69 -12.77
CA LEU A 285 -2.93 -10.18 -13.97
C LEU A 285 -3.86 -10.98 -14.89
N VAL A 286 -4.75 -11.80 -14.34
CA VAL A 286 -5.74 -12.55 -15.14
C VAL A 286 -6.73 -11.60 -15.83
N ASP A 287 -7.17 -10.55 -15.14
CA ASP A 287 -8.07 -9.54 -15.70
C ASP A 287 -7.39 -8.73 -16.81
N TRP A 288 -6.14 -8.30 -16.59
CA TRP A 288 -5.32 -7.69 -17.64
C TRP A 288 -5.13 -8.61 -18.85
N TRP A 289 -4.78 -9.88 -18.63
CA TRP A 289 -4.62 -10.88 -19.69
C TRP A 289 -5.92 -11.11 -20.48
N SER A 290 -7.05 -11.02 -19.80
CA SER A 290 -8.38 -11.16 -20.42
C SER A 290 -8.67 -10.03 -21.42
N GLY A 291 -8.23 -8.80 -21.12
CA GLY A 291 -8.35 -7.68 -22.05
C GLY A 291 -7.59 -7.90 -23.35
N MET A 292 -6.43 -8.57 -23.29
CA MET A 292 -5.64 -8.94 -24.47
C MET A 292 -6.20 -10.15 -25.23
N ASN A 293 -7.02 -10.98 -24.57
CA ASN A 293 -7.54 -12.25 -25.12
C ASN A 293 -9.07 -12.32 -24.97
N PRO A 294 -9.83 -11.45 -25.68
CA PRO A 294 -11.28 -11.29 -25.49
C PRO A 294 -12.09 -12.53 -25.90
N THR A 295 -11.49 -13.48 -26.62
CA THR A 295 -12.13 -14.74 -27.03
C THR A 295 -12.28 -15.74 -25.87
N LEU A 296 -11.62 -15.53 -24.74
CA LEU A 296 -11.71 -16.40 -23.56
C LEU A 296 -12.98 -16.08 -22.77
N THR A 297 -13.86 -17.07 -22.62
CA THR A 297 -15.23 -16.83 -22.16
C THR A 297 -15.41 -16.98 -20.65
N SER A 298 -14.74 -17.96 -20.03
CA SER A 298 -14.82 -18.18 -18.58
C SER A 298 -13.57 -17.70 -17.84
N TYR A 299 -13.73 -17.30 -16.57
CA TYR A 299 -12.60 -16.92 -15.72
C TYR A 299 -11.55 -18.05 -15.61
N LYS A 300 -12.01 -19.30 -15.52
CA LYS A 300 -11.12 -20.47 -15.46
C LYS A 300 -10.29 -20.64 -16.73
N GLU A 301 -10.87 -20.41 -17.91
CA GLU A 301 -10.13 -20.44 -19.18
C GLU A 301 -9.07 -19.35 -19.24
N LYS A 302 -9.43 -18.13 -18.82
CA LYS A 302 -8.53 -16.97 -18.75
C LYS A 302 -7.32 -17.27 -17.87
N GLU A 303 -7.59 -17.80 -16.68
CA GLU A 303 -6.57 -18.17 -15.72
C GLU A 303 -5.63 -19.27 -16.25
N VAL A 304 -6.19 -20.36 -16.79
CA VAL A 304 -5.40 -21.46 -17.34
C VAL A 304 -4.57 -21.01 -18.55
N SER A 305 -5.11 -20.12 -19.38
CA SER A 305 -4.41 -19.54 -20.52
C SER A 305 -3.20 -18.71 -20.08
N LEU A 306 -3.38 -17.80 -19.12
CA LEU A 306 -2.28 -17.01 -18.57
C LEU A 306 -1.23 -17.91 -17.90
N TYR A 307 -1.65 -18.85 -17.04
CA TYR A 307 -0.76 -19.79 -16.38
C TYR A 307 0.13 -20.54 -17.37
N LYS A 308 -0.45 -21.07 -18.46
CA LYS A 308 0.31 -21.76 -19.52
C LYS A 308 1.28 -20.83 -20.24
N ARG A 309 0.88 -19.59 -20.51
CA ARG A 309 1.73 -18.58 -21.17
C ARG A 309 2.92 -18.17 -20.31
N LEU A 310 2.73 -18.08 -18.99
CA LEU A 310 3.83 -17.81 -18.04
C LEU A 310 4.74 -19.02 -17.89
N LEU A 311 4.17 -20.21 -17.74
CA LEU A 311 4.91 -21.47 -17.65
C LEU A 311 5.80 -21.71 -18.88
N SER A 312 5.35 -21.35 -20.08
CA SER A 312 6.13 -21.52 -21.33
C SER A 312 7.34 -20.58 -21.44
N SER A 313 7.50 -19.62 -20.52
CA SER A 313 8.69 -18.76 -20.47
C SER A 313 9.82 -19.32 -19.59
N LEU A 314 9.57 -20.42 -18.88
CA LEU A 314 10.53 -21.06 -17.98
C LEU A 314 11.23 -22.22 -18.69
N ASP A 315 12.56 -22.18 -18.73
CA ASP A 315 13.39 -23.18 -19.43
C ASP A 315 14.13 -24.13 -18.46
N SER A 316 14.23 -23.75 -17.18
CA SER A 316 14.96 -24.50 -16.15
C SER A 316 14.03 -25.46 -15.39
N PRO A 317 14.34 -26.77 -15.28
CA PRO A 317 13.49 -27.70 -14.53
C PRO A 317 13.21 -27.27 -13.08
N PRO A 318 14.20 -26.78 -12.29
CA PRO A 318 13.96 -26.16 -10.99
C PRO A 318 12.94 -25.01 -10.99
N GLU A 319 13.02 -24.07 -11.95
CA GLU A 319 12.07 -22.95 -12.05
C GLU A 319 10.66 -23.44 -12.36
N ILE A 320 10.54 -24.40 -13.28
CA ILE A 320 9.27 -25.04 -13.64
C ILE A 320 8.65 -25.72 -12.42
N THR A 321 9.44 -26.48 -11.66
CA THR A 321 9.00 -27.14 -10.42
C THR A 321 8.54 -26.10 -9.39
N PHE A 322 9.31 -25.02 -9.21
CA PHE A 322 8.99 -23.94 -8.28
C PHE A 322 7.66 -23.28 -8.61
N PHE A 323 7.49 -22.86 -9.87
CA PHE A 323 6.29 -22.19 -10.35
C PHE A 323 5.05 -23.08 -10.25
N LYS A 324 5.15 -24.35 -10.67
CA LYS A 324 4.04 -25.31 -10.56
C LYS A 324 3.62 -25.52 -9.11
N ALA A 325 4.57 -25.76 -8.22
CA ALA A 325 4.29 -26.00 -6.81
C ALA A 325 3.64 -24.79 -6.15
N TYR A 326 4.10 -23.56 -6.44
CA TYR A 326 3.49 -22.33 -5.93
C TYR A 326 1.99 -22.27 -6.22
N PHE A 327 1.60 -22.42 -7.49
CA PHE A 327 0.19 -22.38 -7.89
C PHE A 327 -0.60 -23.57 -7.33
N GLN A 328 -0.05 -24.77 -7.37
CA GLN A 328 -0.72 -25.97 -6.84
C GLN A 328 -1.04 -25.84 -5.35
N LEU A 329 -0.13 -25.27 -4.55
CA LEU A 329 -0.26 -25.17 -3.10
C LEU A 329 -1.15 -24.00 -2.67
N PHE A 330 -1.03 -22.83 -3.31
CA PHE A 330 -1.57 -21.59 -2.75
C PHE A 330 -2.76 -21.01 -3.51
N ARG A 331 -2.97 -21.36 -4.79
CA ARG A 331 -4.06 -20.79 -5.58
C ARG A 331 -5.44 -21.04 -4.98
N GLY A 332 -5.67 -22.25 -4.48
CA GLY A 332 -6.93 -22.62 -3.83
C GLY A 332 -7.13 -21.99 -2.44
N GLN A 333 -6.07 -21.54 -1.78
CA GLN A 333 -6.15 -20.98 -0.42
C GLN A 333 -6.32 -19.46 -0.43
N TYR A 334 -5.62 -18.77 -1.33
CA TYR A 334 -5.58 -17.30 -1.37
C TYR A 334 -6.54 -16.68 -2.37
N HIS A 335 -7.08 -17.46 -3.30
CA HIS A 335 -8.00 -17.02 -4.35
C HIS A 335 -7.60 -15.67 -4.99
N GLN A 336 -8.37 -14.61 -4.76
CA GLN A 336 -8.15 -13.28 -5.32
C GLN A 336 -6.94 -12.57 -4.70
N ASN A 337 -6.58 -12.91 -3.46
CA ASN A 337 -5.47 -12.33 -2.72
C ASN A 337 -4.14 -13.03 -2.99
N LEU A 338 -4.07 -13.99 -3.91
CA LEU A 338 -2.81 -14.66 -4.24
C LEU A 338 -1.87 -13.65 -4.90
N PRO A 339 -0.67 -13.37 -4.34
CA PRO A 339 0.29 -12.51 -5.01
C PRO A 339 0.69 -13.06 -6.38
N ALA A 340 0.86 -12.18 -7.36
CA ALA A 340 1.29 -12.60 -8.69
C ALA A 340 2.78 -13.01 -8.67
N LEU A 341 3.07 -14.30 -8.84
CA LEU A 341 4.44 -14.78 -9.05
C LEU A 341 4.83 -14.57 -10.52
N ILE A 342 5.54 -13.48 -10.81
CA ILE A 342 5.82 -13.02 -12.19
C ILE A 342 7.16 -13.59 -12.66
N PRO A 343 7.21 -14.47 -13.68
CA PRO A 343 8.45 -15.07 -14.13
C PRO A 343 9.23 -14.19 -15.12
N GLN A 344 10.55 -14.33 -15.11
CA GLN A 344 11.46 -13.87 -16.17
C GLN A 344 11.35 -12.37 -16.45
N VAL A 345 11.46 -11.55 -15.39
CA VAL A 345 11.24 -10.10 -15.44
C VAL A 345 12.51 -9.35 -15.81
N TYR A 346 12.46 -8.49 -16.82
CA TYR A 346 13.58 -7.64 -17.22
C TYR A 346 13.69 -6.43 -16.26
N LEU A 347 14.80 -6.35 -15.52
CA LEU A 347 15.08 -5.23 -14.61
C LEU A 347 16.03 -4.21 -15.26
N HIS A 348 17.10 -4.71 -15.87
CA HIS A 348 18.18 -3.87 -16.37
C HIS A 348 18.24 -3.93 -17.89
N TYR A 349 18.42 -2.76 -18.50
CA TYR A 349 18.60 -2.62 -19.92
C TYR A 349 19.96 -2.00 -20.22
N ASP A 350 20.75 -2.71 -21.04
CA ASP A 350 22.01 -2.21 -21.57
C ASP A 350 21.86 -2.04 -23.09
N PRO A 351 21.89 -0.81 -23.62
CA PRO A 351 21.77 -0.57 -25.05
C PRO A 351 23.00 -1.01 -25.86
N TYR A 352 24.11 -1.33 -25.20
CA TYR A 352 25.36 -1.70 -25.87
C TYR A 352 25.66 -3.19 -25.72
N THR A 353 26.10 -3.80 -26.82
CA THR A 353 26.58 -5.18 -26.81
C THR A 353 27.95 -5.30 -26.15
N LYS A 354 28.27 -6.49 -25.62
CA LYS A 354 29.61 -6.82 -25.09
C LYS A 354 30.73 -6.48 -26.08
N ARG A 355 30.48 -6.67 -27.39
CA ARG A 355 31.43 -6.32 -28.46
C ARG A 355 31.66 -4.81 -28.56
N GLN A 356 30.61 -4.00 -28.45
CA GLN A 356 30.72 -2.53 -28.45
C GLN A 356 31.44 -1.99 -27.21
N ARG A 357 31.53 -2.78 -26.14
CA ARG A 357 32.21 -2.42 -24.88
C ARG A 357 33.56 -3.11 -24.69
N ASN A 358 34.19 -3.62 -25.75
CA ASN A 358 35.48 -4.30 -25.68
C ASN A 358 35.54 -5.43 -24.62
N GLY A 359 34.40 -6.09 -24.37
CA GLY A 359 34.30 -7.17 -23.39
C GLY A 359 33.77 -6.77 -22.02
N GLU A 360 33.65 -5.47 -21.70
CA GLU A 360 33.12 -5.00 -20.41
C GLU A 360 31.61 -5.25 -20.27
N ILE A 361 31.21 -5.68 -19.09
CA ILE A 361 29.81 -5.96 -18.71
C ILE A 361 29.49 -5.11 -17.49
N TYR A 362 28.63 -4.11 -17.65
CA TYR A 362 28.21 -3.23 -16.55
C TYR A 362 26.95 -3.73 -15.83
N LEU A 363 26.08 -4.45 -16.55
CA LEU A 363 24.82 -4.98 -16.02
C LEU A 363 24.80 -6.51 -16.26
N PRO A 364 25.49 -7.29 -15.41
CA PRO A 364 25.66 -8.73 -15.61
C PRO A 364 24.35 -9.49 -15.46
N ARG A 365 23.40 -8.96 -14.68
CA ARG A 365 22.07 -9.53 -14.50
C ARG A 365 21.04 -8.57 -15.11
N GLN A 366 20.32 -9.03 -16.13
CA GLN A 366 19.31 -8.21 -16.80
C GLN A 366 17.88 -8.69 -16.55
N ARG A 367 17.75 -9.95 -16.13
CA ARG A 367 16.49 -10.64 -15.93
C ARG A 367 16.51 -11.34 -14.57
N MET A 368 15.40 -11.24 -13.86
CA MET A 368 15.12 -11.95 -12.60
C MET A 368 14.31 -13.20 -12.88
N ASP A 369 14.52 -14.27 -12.12
CA ASP A 369 13.76 -15.52 -12.32
C ASP A 369 12.29 -15.32 -11.93
N PHE A 370 12.01 -14.79 -10.74
CA PHE A 370 10.67 -14.39 -10.32
C PHE A 370 10.63 -13.08 -9.53
N LEU A 371 9.54 -12.33 -9.71
CA LEU A 371 9.23 -11.11 -8.97
C LEU A 371 7.85 -11.24 -8.31
N LEU A 372 7.74 -10.73 -7.08
CA LEU A 372 6.49 -10.47 -6.39
C LEU A 372 6.46 -8.98 -6.04
N LEU A 373 5.35 -8.32 -6.37
CA LEU A 373 5.07 -6.95 -5.95
C LEU A 373 4.01 -7.02 -4.84
N LEU A 374 4.42 -6.69 -3.63
CA LEU A 374 3.63 -6.88 -2.42
C LEU A 374 3.16 -5.54 -1.85
N PRO A 375 2.25 -5.53 -0.85
CA PRO A 375 1.86 -4.32 -0.17
C PRO A 375 3.05 -3.52 0.33
N ASN A 376 2.88 -2.21 0.47
CA ASN A 376 3.86 -1.30 1.06
C ASN A 376 5.14 -1.13 0.23
N ARG A 377 5.02 -1.34 -1.10
CA ARG A 377 6.12 -1.24 -2.07
C ARG A 377 7.24 -2.27 -1.85
N GLU A 378 6.95 -3.33 -1.11
CA GLU A 378 7.86 -4.46 -0.97
C GLU A 378 8.00 -5.17 -2.32
N ARG A 379 9.21 -5.19 -2.87
CA ARG A 379 9.53 -5.89 -4.12
C ARG A 379 10.41 -7.07 -3.79
N VAL A 380 9.87 -8.27 -3.95
CA VAL A 380 10.58 -9.49 -3.62
C VAL A 380 11.06 -10.16 -4.89
N VAL A 381 12.36 -10.43 -4.95
CA VAL A 381 12.99 -11.23 -6.00
C VAL A 381 13.21 -12.64 -5.47
N ILE A 382 12.78 -13.63 -6.24
CA ILE A 382 13.11 -15.03 -5.99
C ILE A 382 14.00 -15.51 -7.13
N GLU A 383 15.18 -16.01 -6.79
CA GLU A 383 16.18 -16.50 -7.74
C GLU A 383 16.42 -18.00 -7.54
N ILE A 384 16.49 -18.74 -8.64
CA ILE A 384 16.70 -20.18 -8.66
C ILE A 384 18.12 -20.48 -9.17
N ASP A 385 19.04 -20.62 -8.23
CA ASP A 385 20.45 -20.67 -8.53
C ASP A 385 20.89 -22.08 -9.01
N GLY A 386 21.05 -22.23 -10.32
CA GLY A 386 21.71 -23.38 -10.93
C GLY A 386 23.25 -23.29 -10.94
N LYS A 387 23.91 -24.36 -11.39
CA LYS A 387 25.39 -24.47 -11.45
C LYS A 387 26.07 -23.32 -12.20
N GLN A 388 25.40 -22.74 -13.20
CA GLN A 388 25.89 -21.62 -14.00
C GLN A 388 26.20 -20.36 -13.17
N HIS A 389 25.64 -20.23 -11.95
CA HIS A 389 25.87 -19.08 -11.07
C HIS A 389 27.15 -19.20 -10.24
N TYR A 390 27.74 -20.39 -10.13
CA TYR A 390 28.92 -20.63 -9.30
C TYR A 390 29.95 -21.57 -9.94
N SER A 391 29.79 -21.92 -11.22
CA SER A 391 30.73 -22.76 -11.94
C SER A 391 30.96 -22.31 -13.39
N GLU A 392 32.15 -22.58 -13.88
CA GLU A 392 32.55 -22.42 -15.29
C GLU A 392 33.04 -23.78 -15.80
N GLU A 393 32.55 -24.22 -16.95
CA GLU A 393 32.88 -25.55 -17.52
C GLU A 393 32.67 -26.73 -16.54
N ASN A 394 31.69 -26.60 -15.64
CA ASN A 394 31.37 -27.53 -14.53
C ASN A 394 32.40 -27.56 -13.39
N VAL A 395 33.33 -26.62 -13.32
CA VAL A 395 34.26 -26.43 -12.21
C VAL A 395 33.82 -25.22 -11.38
N ALA A 396 33.81 -25.34 -10.05
CA ALA A 396 33.44 -24.23 -9.18
C ALA A 396 34.31 -22.98 -9.45
N SER A 397 33.67 -21.83 -9.58
CA SER A 397 34.31 -20.54 -9.88
C SER A 397 34.03 -19.55 -8.75
N PRO A 398 35.03 -19.24 -7.90
CA PRO A 398 34.91 -18.21 -6.87
C PRO A 398 34.52 -16.84 -7.44
N GLN A 399 34.96 -16.54 -8.67
CA GLN A 399 34.60 -15.29 -9.36
C GLN A 399 33.09 -15.21 -9.63
N ARG A 400 32.50 -16.26 -10.22
CA ARG A 400 31.05 -16.32 -10.48
C ARG A 400 30.23 -16.18 -9.21
N TYR A 401 30.66 -16.88 -8.16
CA TYR A 401 30.04 -16.75 -6.85
C TYR A 401 30.12 -15.30 -6.32
N ALA A 402 31.29 -14.66 -6.42
CA ALA A 402 31.49 -13.27 -5.98
C ALA A 402 30.60 -12.28 -6.74
N GLU A 403 30.49 -12.43 -8.07
CA GLU A 403 29.61 -11.62 -8.93
C GLU A 403 28.14 -11.78 -8.53
N MET A 404 27.70 -13.02 -8.31
CA MET A 404 26.34 -13.35 -7.87
C MET A 404 25.99 -12.71 -6.53
N VAL A 405 26.86 -12.85 -5.51
CA VAL A 405 26.61 -12.25 -4.18
C VAL A 405 26.74 -10.73 -4.20
N SER A 406 27.50 -10.15 -5.13
CA SER A 406 27.55 -8.70 -5.31
C SER A 406 26.22 -8.17 -5.84
N ALA A 407 25.70 -8.78 -6.90
CA ALA A 407 24.40 -8.41 -7.46
C ALA A 407 23.26 -8.57 -6.42
N ASP A 408 23.35 -9.58 -5.55
CA ASP A 408 22.41 -9.76 -4.43
C ASP A 408 22.42 -8.57 -3.46
N ARG A 409 23.61 -8.14 -3.04
CA ARG A 409 23.76 -6.98 -2.15
C ARG A 409 23.27 -5.71 -2.82
N ASP A 410 23.58 -5.52 -4.10
CA ASP A 410 23.16 -4.33 -4.84
C ASP A 410 21.63 -4.25 -4.86
N LEU A 411 20.92 -5.34 -5.17
CA LEU A 411 19.45 -5.36 -5.13
C LEU A 411 18.91 -5.01 -3.74
N LYS A 412 19.46 -5.63 -2.68
CA LYS A 412 19.06 -5.35 -1.30
C LYS A 412 19.27 -3.91 -0.88
N LEU A 413 20.40 -3.31 -1.27
CA LEU A 413 20.68 -1.90 -1.01
C LEU A 413 19.74 -0.95 -1.77
N HIS A 414 19.12 -1.42 -2.86
CA HIS A 414 18.06 -0.69 -3.56
C HIS A 414 16.65 -0.96 -3.01
N GLY A 415 16.51 -1.72 -1.92
CA GLY A 415 15.24 -2.00 -1.24
C GLY A 415 14.50 -3.24 -1.74
N TYR A 416 15.15 -4.10 -2.53
CA TYR A 416 14.57 -5.40 -2.89
C TYR A 416 14.84 -6.42 -1.79
N ASP A 417 13.83 -7.22 -1.46
CA ASP A 417 14.03 -8.42 -0.67
C ASP A 417 14.37 -9.60 -1.60
N VAL A 418 15.56 -10.19 -1.44
CA VAL A 418 16.04 -11.26 -2.33
C VAL A 418 16.11 -12.59 -1.58
N TYR A 419 15.43 -13.60 -2.12
CA TYR A 419 15.46 -14.98 -1.66
C TYR A 419 16.04 -15.89 -2.76
N ARG A 420 17.03 -16.69 -2.40
CA ARG A 420 17.72 -17.61 -3.32
C ARG A 420 17.43 -19.05 -2.94
N PHE A 421 17.09 -19.85 -3.94
CA PHE A 421 16.93 -21.29 -3.83
C PHE A 421 17.99 -21.96 -4.69
N GLY A 422 18.77 -22.86 -4.11
CA GLY A 422 19.67 -23.70 -4.89
C GLY A 422 18.86 -24.64 -5.78
N GLY A 423 19.21 -24.74 -7.06
CA GLY A 423 18.52 -25.63 -8.00
C GLY A 423 18.51 -27.10 -7.55
N TYR A 424 19.48 -27.51 -6.72
CA TYR A 424 19.52 -28.84 -6.11
C TYR A 424 18.35 -29.10 -5.13
N GLU A 425 17.87 -28.07 -4.44
CA GLU A 425 16.72 -28.16 -3.52
C GLU A 425 15.41 -28.51 -4.25
N LEU A 426 15.39 -28.27 -5.57
CA LEU A 426 14.19 -28.35 -6.42
C LEU A 426 14.23 -29.54 -7.41
N MET A 427 15.14 -30.49 -7.21
CA MET A 427 15.31 -31.66 -8.09
C MET A 427 14.31 -32.80 -7.81
N ASN A 428 13.74 -32.86 -6.60
CA ASN A 428 12.80 -33.90 -6.18
C ASN A 428 11.43 -33.28 -5.88
N GLU A 429 10.39 -33.69 -6.59
CA GLU A 429 9.07 -33.03 -6.53
C GLU A 429 8.47 -32.97 -5.12
N ASP A 430 8.49 -34.07 -4.36
CA ASP A 430 7.91 -34.12 -3.01
C ASP A 430 8.64 -33.18 -2.04
N LYS A 431 9.98 -33.22 -2.04
CA LYS A 431 10.80 -32.33 -1.21
C LYS A 431 10.65 -30.87 -1.62
N SER A 432 10.53 -30.61 -2.94
CA SER A 432 10.33 -29.27 -3.48
C SER A 432 9.01 -28.68 -3.00
N ALA A 433 7.93 -29.47 -3.05
CA ALA A 433 6.61 -29.03 -2.61
C ALA A 433 6.60 -28.69 -1.11
N GLU A 434 7.23 -29.52 -0.26
CA GLU A 434 7.35 -29.25 1.17
C GLU A 434 8.17 -27.98 1.46
N LEU A 435 9.33 -27.82 0.83
CA LEU A 435 10.20 -26.64 0.94
C LEU A 435 9.43 -25.37 0.58
N ILE A 436 8.79 -25.35 -0.60
CA ILE A 436 8.04 -24.22 -1.12
C ILE A 436 6.85 -23.90 -0.21
N LYS A 437 6.14 -24.91 0.27
CA LYS A 437 5.03 -24.74 1.21
C LYS A 437 5.50 -24.04 2.50
N ASN A 438 6.56 -24.55 3.11
CA ASN A 438 7.09 -24.03 4.37
C ASN A 438 7.63 -22.60 4.23
N PHE A 439 8.36 -22.35 3.14
CA PHE A 439 8.85 -21.01 2.80
C PHE A 439 7.68 -20.04 2.64
N PHE A 440 6.72 -20.32 1.77
CA PHE A 440 5.66 -19.36 1.46
C PHE A 440 4.67 -19.15 2.61
N ASN A 441 4.44 -20.15 3.47
CA ASN A 441 3.66 -19.94 4.70
C ASN A 441 4.35 -18.93 5.64
N SER A 442 5.67 -19.01 5.76
CA SER A 442 6.46 -18.09 6.58
C SER A 442 6.58 -16.72 5.91
N PHE A 443 6.74 -16.71 4.59
CA PHE A 443 6.79 -15.53 3.74
C PHE A 443 5.49 -14.73 3.83
N PHE A 444 4.33 -15.36 3.58
CA PHE A 444 3.03 -14.71 3.66
C PHE A 444 2.75 -14.16 5.05
N LYS A 445 3.21 -14.85 6.10
CA LYS A 445 3.19 -14.29 7.47
C LYS A 445 4.10 -13.07 7.64
N LYS A 446 5.32 -13.08 7.09
CA LYS A 446 6.26 -11.95 7.14
C LYS A 446 5.68 -10.69 6.49
N TYR A 447 5.02 -10.84 5.34
CA TYR A 447 4.49 -9.72 4.56
C TYR A 447 2.99 -9.45 4.78
N ASP A 448 2.38 -10.00 5.84
CA ASP A 448 0.94 -9.89 6.17
C ASP A 448 -0.02 -10.18 5.00
N ILE A 449 0.30 -11.20 4.19
CA ILE A 449 -0.56 -11.62 3.08
C ILE A 449 -1.69 -12.51 3.64
N LYS A 450 -2.93 -12.04 3.49
CA LYS A 450 -4.12 -12.67 4.08
C LYS A 450 -4.82 -13.60 3.10
N THR A 451 -5.33 -14.72 3.62
CA THR A 451 -6.21 -15.61 2.85
C THR A 451 -7.59 -14.98 2.70
N THR A 452 -8.33 -15.41 1.68
CA THR A 452 -9.70 -14.92 1.37
C THR A 452 -10.73 -15.18 2.47
N ASN A 453 -10.40 -16.05 3.45
CA ASN A 453 -11.28 -16.46 4.55
C ASN A 453 -10.79 -15.95 5.93
N ALA A 454 -9.81 -15.03 5.97
CA ALA A 454 -9.25 -14.47 7.20
C ALA A 454 -9.92 -13.15 7.61
#